data_AF-A0A2X1QRR6-F1
#
_entry.id   AF-A0A2X1QRR6-F1
#
_cell.length_a   1.000
_cell.length_b   1.000
_cell.length_c   1.000
_cell.angle_alpha   90.00
_cell.angle_beta   90.00
_cell.angle_gamma   90.00
#
_symmetry.space_group_name_H-M   'P 1'
#
loop_
_entity.id
_entity.type
_entity.pdbx_description
1 polymer ?
#
loop_
_entity_poly.entity_id
_entity_poly.type
_entity_poly.pdbx_seq_one_letter_code
_entity_poly.pdbx_strand_id
1 'polypeptide(L)'
;MAQYRAQEALVNLTEKLGIELTLFHGRGGTIGRGGAPAHAALLSQPPRSLKNGLRVTEQGEMIRFKLGLPTVAVETFDLYASAILEANLLPPPEPKPEWRNIMDELSTISCDIYRGVVRGDKDFVPYFRSATPEQELSKLPLGSRPAKRNPNGGVESLRAIPWIFAWMQNRLMLPAWLGAGASIRQIIEQGKGDIIHKMCENWPFFSTRIGMLEMVFSKSDTWLSQQYDQRLVKKELWYLGENLRKQLEDDIQTVLSLSHQSELMSDLPWIADSIALRNIYTDPLNLLQVELLHRFRENPEQVNPDVEQALMITITGIAAGMRNTG
;
A
#
# COMPACT_ATOMS: atom_id res chain seq x y z
N MET A 1 13.57 0.89 5.63
CA MET A 1 14.91 1.03 5.00
C MET A 1 15.50 -0.29 4.45
N ALA A 2 15.04 -1.46 4.91
CA ALA A 2 15.67 -2.76 4.61
C ALA A 2 15.93 -3.04 3.12
N GLN A 3 14.93 -2.84 2.24
CA GLN A 3 15.09 -3.10 0.80
C GLN A 3 16.15 -2.18 0.17
N TYR A 4 16.13 -0.88 0.49
CA TYR A 4 17.10 0.09 -0.04
C TYR A 4 18.54 -0.30 0.34
N ARG A 5 18.78 -0.62 1.62
CA ARG A 5 20.10 -1.08 2.12
C ARG A 5 20.54 -2.37 1.45
N ALA A 6 19.63 -3.33 1.29
CA ALA A 6 19.95 -4.60 0.65
C ALA A 6 20.35 -4.41 -0.82
N GLN A 7 19.60 -3.60 -1.58
CA GLN A 7 19.93 -3.28 -2.97
C GLN A 7 21.28 -2.56 -3.07
N GLU A 8 21.50 -1.53 -2.23
CA GLU A 8 22.78 -0.80 -2.19
C GLU A 8 23.97 -1.71 -1.87
N ALA A 9 23.82 -2.60 -0.88
CA ALA A 9 24.86 -3.56 -0.52
C ALA A 9 25.16 -4.55 -1.65
N LEU A 10 24.13 -5.07 -2.34
CA LEU A 10 24.28 -5.97 -3.48
C LEU A 10 24.95 -5.27 -4.67
N VAL A 11 24.54 -4.05 -5.00
CA VAL A 11 25.16 -3.24 -6.07
C VAL A 11 26.65 -3.03 -5.76
N ASN A 12 26.98 -2.59 -4.55
CA ASN A 12 28.37 -2.36 -4.15
C ASN A 12 29.22 -3.63 -4.14
N LEU A 13 28.65 -4.77 -3.75
CA LEU A 13 29.34 -6.06 -3.75
C LEU A 13 29.61 -6.56 -5.17
N THR A 14 28.59 -6.54 -6.02
CA THR A 14 28.68 -7.05 -7.40
C THR A 14 29.62 -6.22 -8.25
N GLU A 15 29.68 -4.89 -8.04
CA GLU A 15 30.65 -4.04 -8.73
C GLU A 15 32.10 -4.35 -8.32
N LYS A 16 32.35 -4.61 -7.03
CA LYS A 16 33.68 -5.07 -6.56
C LYS A 16 34.10 -6.41 -7.17
N LEU A 17 33.14 -7.26 -7.48
CA LEU A 17 33.36 -8.59 -8.04
C LEU A 17 33.32 -8.63 -9.56
N GLY A 18 33.01 -7.51 -10.24
CA GLY A 18 32.82 -7.47 -11.68
C GLY A 18 31.62 -8.30 -12.18
N ILE A 19 30.60 -8.48 -11.35
CA ILE A 19 29.38 -9.25 -11.69
C ILE A 19 28.28 -8.29 -12.13
N GLU A 20 27.62 -8.60 -13.25
CA GLU A 20 26.45 -7.86 -13.71
C GLU A 20 25.21 -8.25 -12.88
N LEU A 21 24.75 -7.34 -12.02
CA LEU A 21 23.55 -7.50 -11.22
C LEU A 21 22.30 -7.02 -11.98
N THR A 22 21.26 -7.84 -12.02
CA THR A 22 19.89 -7.42 -12.39
C THR A 22 18.96 -7.59 -11.20
N LEU A 23 18.36 -6.50 -10.72
CA LEU A 23 17.37 -6.55 -9.65
C LEU A 23 16.00 -6.90 -10.22
N PHE A 24 15.39 -7.98 -9.72
CA PHE A 24 14.01 -8.33 -10.07
C PHE A 24 13.04 -7.79 -9.03
N HIS A 25 12.26 -6.77 -9.41
CA HIS A 25 11.25 -6.16 -8.57
C HIS A 25 9.95 -6.98 -8.58
N GLY A 26 9.52 -7.41 -7.39
CA GLY A 26 8.30 -8.16 -7.17
C GLY A 26 7.03 -7.31 -7.33
N ARG A 27 5.89 -7.87 -6.90
CA ARG A 27 4.60 -7.18 -6.85
C ARG A 27 4.56 -6.16 -5.70
N GLY A 28 3.78 -5.10 -5.87
CA GLY A 28 3.58 -4.05 -4.87
C GLY A 28 4.71 -3.01 -4.83
N GLY A 29 4.57 -2.02 -3.95
CA GLY A 29 5.53 -0.93 -3.80
C GLY A 29 5.37 0.20 -4.82
N THR A 30 6.33 1.13 -4.83
CA THR A 30 6.26 2.38 -5.59
C THR A 30 6.47 2.18 -7.10
N ILE A 31 7.30 1.20 -7.49
CA ILE A 31 7.62 0.89 -8.90
C ILE A 31 6.42 0.26 -9.63
N GLY A 32 5.61 -0.56 -8.95
CA GLY A 32 4.48 -1.27 -9.56
C GLY A 32 3.30 -0.37 -9.99
N ARG A 33 3.30 0.92 -9.61
CA ARG A 33 2.13 1.80 -9.63
C ARG A 33 1.73 2.30 -11.03
N GLY A 34 2.64 2.31 -11.99
CA GLY A 34 2.43 2.88 -13.33
C GLY A 34 2.39 4.42 -13.33
N GLY A 35 2.55 5.00 -14.52
CA GLY A 35 2.52 6.46 -14.72
C GLY A 35 3.69 7.21 -14.06
N ALA A 36 3.51 8.51 -13.83
CA ALA A 36 4.50 9.38 -13.19
C ALA A 36 5.04 8.87 -11.83
N PRO A 37 4.22 8.25 -10.95
CA PRO A 37 4.73 7.66 -9.72
C PRO A 37 5.72 6.51 -9.92
N ALA A 38 5.59 5.74 -11.00
CA ALA A 38 6.55 4.67 -11.31
C ALA A 38 7.88 5.23 -11.82
N HIS A 39 7.84 6.32 -12.60
CA HIS A 39 9.03 7.04 -13.05
C HIS A 39 9.85 7.54 -11.85
N ALA A 40 9.24 8.31 -10.96
CA ALA A 40 9.89 8.79 -9.74
C ALA A 40 10.42 7.63 -8.87
N ALA A 41 9.69 6.52 -8.77
CA ALA A 41 10.10 5.36 -8.00
C ALA A 41 11.34 4.63 -8.53
N LEU A 42 11.53 4.66 -9.86
CA LEU A 42 12.73 4.13 -10.50
C LEU A 42 13.93 5.04 -10.26
N LEU A 43 13.73 6.36 -10.38
CA LEU A 43 14.76 7.36 -10.07
C LEU A 43 15.15 7.37 -8.57
N SER A 44 14.25 6.91 -7.69
CA SER A 44 14.49 6.87 -6.25
C SER A 44 15.25 5.62 -5.77
N GLN A 45 15.60 4.70 -6.66
CA GLN A 45 16.38 3.50 -6.30
C GLN A 45 17.84 3.86 -5.98
N PRO A 46 18.59 3.01 -5.26
CA PRO A 46 20.01 3.26 -5.04
C PRO A 46 20.78 3.49 -6.35
N PRO A 47 21.83 4.34 -6.37
CA PRO A 47 22.64 4.57 -7.56
C PRO A 47 23.14 3.26 -8.20
N ARG A 48 23.11 3.18 -9.53
CA ARG A 48 23.51 2.02 -10.36
C ARG A 48 22.59 0.79 -10.26
N SER A 49 21.48 0.85 -9.53
CA SER A 49 20.51 -0.25 -9.42
C SER A 49 19.87 -0.66 -10.76
N LEU A 50 19.80 0.24 -11.74
CA LEU A 50 19.23 0.03 -13.08
C LEU A 50 20.30 -0.11 -14.18
N LYS A 51 21.58 -0.26 -13.81
CA LYS A 51 22.71 -0.31 -14.76
C LYS A 51 22.56 -1.41 -15.81
N ASN A 52 22.03 -2.56 -15.41
CA ASN A 52 21.82 -3.72 -16.28
C ASN A 52 20.33 -3.96 -16.62
N GLY A 53 19.54 -2.89 -16.60
CA GLY A 53 18.15 -2.89 -17.03
C GLY A 53 17.12 -3.04 -15.91
N LEU A 54 15.86 -2.91 -16.31
CA LEU A 54 14.69 -3.02 -15.44
C LEU A 54 14.02 -4.37 -15.61
N ARG A 55 13.86 -5.11 -14.51
CA ARG A 55 12.99 -6.27 -14.46
C ARG A 55 11.95 -6.07 -13.36
N VAL A 56 10.69 -5.90 -13.74
CA VAL A 56 9.58 -5.63 -12.83
C VAL A 56 8.42 -6.59 -13.07
N THR A 57 7.74 -6.97 -11.99
CA THR A 57 6.50 -7.75 -12.07
C THR A 57 5.32 -6.81 -12.29
N GLU A 58 4.67 -6.91 -13.45
CA GLU A 58 3.39 -6.23 -13.65
C GLU A 58 2.25 -6.96 -12.94
N GLN A 59 1.51 -6.20 -12.14
CA GLN A 59 0.34 -6.68 -11.40
C GLN A 59 -0.83 -6.90 -12.35
N GLY A 60 -1.55 -8.01 -12.19
CA GLY A 60 -2.65 -8.39 -13.10
C GLY A 60 -3.76 -7.35 -13.13
N GLU A 61 -4.08 -6.79 -11.95
CA GLU A 61 -5.01 -5.69 -11.75
C GLU A 61 -4.60 -4.38 -12.44
N MET A 62 -3.31 -4.23 -12.81
CA MET A 62 -2.77 -3.05 -13.47
C MET A 62 -2.59 -3.21 -14.99
N ILE A 63 -2.66 -4.44 -15.53
CA ILE A 63 -2.40 -4.71 -16.96
C ILE A 63 -3.30 -3.86 -17.85
N ARG A 64 -4.61 -3.79 -17.56
CA ARG A 64 -5.54 -2.98 -18.35
C ARG A 64 -5.14 -1.49 -18.39
N PHE A 65 -4.60 -0.97 -17.30
CA PHE A 65 -4.29 0.45 -17.15
C PHE A 65 -2.90 0.83 -17.69
N LYS A 66 -2.02 -0.15 -17.90
CA LYS A 66 -0.68 0.08 -18.46
C LYS A 66 -0.53 -0.41 -19.90
N LEU A 67 -1.20 -1.50 -20.25
CA LEU A 67 -1.01 -2.23 -21.50
C LEU A 67 -2.33 -2.53 -22.22
N GLY A 68 -3.47 -2.00 -21.73
CA GLY A 68 -4.79 -2.32 -22.27
C GLY A 68 -5.09 -1.70 -23.63
N LEU A 69 -4.37 -0.65 -24.02
CA LEU A 69 -4.45 0.01 -25.33
C LEU A 69 -3.05 0.25 -25.87
N PRO A 70 -2.83 0.20 -27.20
CA PRO A 70 -1.50 0.43 -27.78
C PRO A 70 -0.87 1.77 -27.37
N THR A 71 -1.65 2.85 -27.33
CA THR A 71 -1.15 4.18 -26.92
C THR A 71 -0.70 4.20 -25.47
N VAL A 72 -1.49 3.62 -24.56
CA VAL A 72 -1.16 3.50 -23.13
C VAL A 72 0.07 2.60 -22.91
N ALA A 73 0.22 1.56 -23.73
CA ALA A 73 1.40 0.69 -23.69
C ALA A 73 2.68 1.44 -24.10
N VAL A 74 2.62 2.23 -25.18
CA VAL A 74 3.74 3.09 -25.61
C VAL A 74 4.11 4.06 -24.50
N GLU A 75 3.14 4.79 -23.92
CA GLU A 75 3.39 5.70 -22.80
C GLU A 75 4.05 4.99 -21.60
N THR A 76 3.61 3.76 -21.28
CA THR A 76 4.21 2.97 -20.20
C THR A 76 5.67 2.60 -20.50
N PHE A 77 5.96 2.18 -21.73
CA PHE A 77 7.34 1.83 -22.12
C PHE A 77 8.24 3.06 -22.21
N ASP A 78 7.72 4.19 -22.69
CA ASP A 78 8.43 5.46 -22.73
C ASP A 78 8.83 5.92 -21.33
N LEU A 79 7.91 5.84 -20.36
CA LEU A 79 8.19 6.13 -18.95
C LEU A 79 9.26 5.23 -18.36
N TYR A 80 9.26 3.93 -18.69
CA TYR A 80 10.32 3.03 -18.21
C TYR A 80 11.65 3.33 -18.87
N ALA A 81 11.67 3.55 -20.19
CA ALA A 81 12.89 3.88 -20.91
C ALA A 81 13.53 5.17 -20.41
N SER A 82 12.73 6.25 -20.25
CA SER A 82 13.21 7.53 -19.74
C SER A 82 13.78 7.40 -18.33
N ALA A 83 13.07 6.72 -17.43
CA ALA A 83 13.51 6.54 -16.05
C ALA A 83 14.82 5.74 -15.95
N ILE A 84 14.99 4.71 -16.79
CA ILE A 84 16.23 3.90 -16.82
C ILE A 84 17.40 4.77 -17.31
N LEU A 85 17.21 5.53 -18.39
CA LEU A 85 18.25 6.40 -18.94
C LEU A 85 18.66 7.47 -17.94
N GLU A 86 17.68 8.16 -17.35
CA GLU A 86 17.92 9.21 -16.37
C GLU A 86 18.56 8.65 -15.09
N ALA A 87 18.07 7.55 -14.51
CA ALA A 87 18.68 6.95 -13.32
C ALA A 87 20.14 6.52 -13.52
N ASN A 88 20.51 6.11 -14.74
CA ASN A 88 21.86 5.66 -15.07
C ASN A 88 22.82 6.83 -15.35
N LEU A 89 22.32 7.95 -15.88
CA LEU A 89 23.13 9.13 -16.21
C LEU A 89 23.16 10.17 -15.09
N LEU A 90 22.05 10.31 -14.36
CA LEU A 90 21.80 11.30 -13.32
C LEU A 90 21.32 10.56 -12.04
N PRO A 91 22.18 9.77 -11.39
CA PRO A 91 21.78 8.99 -10.23
C PRO A 91 21.33 9.90 -9.07
N PRO A 92 20.41 9.44 -8.21
CA PRO A 92 19.98 10.21 -7.05
C PRO A 92 21.15 10.42 -6.06
N PRO A 93 21.09 11.46 -5.22
CA PRO A 93 22.12 11.70 -4.22
C PRO A 93 22.19 10.54 -3.21
N GLU A 94 23.40 10.21 -2.77
CA GLU A 94 23.57 9.28 -1.66
C GLU A 94 23.01 9.89 -0.36
N PRO A 95 22.29 9.10 0.47
CA PRO A 95 21.72 9.62 1.69
C PRO A 95 22.81 9.92 2.72
N LYS A 96 22.70 11.11 3.34
CA LYS A 96 23.57 11.56 4.43
C LYS A 96 23.54 10.58 5.61
N PRO A 97 24.63 10.44 6.39
CA PRO A 97 24.66 9.57 7.57
C PRO A 97 23.52 9.83 8.56
N GLU A 98 23.19 11.11 8.80
CA GLU A 98 22.07 11.51 9.65
C GLU A 98 20.71 10.98 9.14
N TRP A 99 20.46 11.00 7.83
CA TRP A 99 19.22 10.46 7.23
C TRP A 99 19.14 8.94 7.37
N ARG A 100 20.30 8.26 7.28
CA ARG A 100 20.38 6.81 7.50
C ARG A 100 20.03 6.43 8.93
N ASN A 101 20.49 7.22 9.91
CA ASN A 101 20.17 7.02 11.33
C ASN A 101 18.68 7.25 11.60
N ILE A 102 18.10 8.35 11.07
CA ILE A 102 16.66 8.61 11.16
C ILE A 102 15.86 7.43 10.59
N MET A 103 16.24 6.92 9.42
CA MET A 103 15.54 5.80 8.80
C MET A 103 15.65 4.48 9.57
N ASP A 104 16.70 4.28 10.38
CA ASP A 104 16.81 3.13 11.29
C ASP A 104 15.87 3.27 12.48
N GLU A 105 15.81 4.47 13.07
CA GLU A 105 14.86 4.78 14.14
C GLU A 105 13.41 4.61 13.65
N LEU A 106 13.05 5.24 12.52
CA LEU A 106 11.75 5.09 11.88
C LEU A 106 11.42 3.62 11.60
N SER A 107 12.38 2.86 11.07
CA SER A 107 12.17 1.44 10.76
C SER A 107 11.92 0.58 12.00
N THR A 108 12.53 0.94 13.13
CA THR A 108 12.36 0.22 14.40
C THR A 108 10.98 0.54 14.99
N ILE A 109 10.69 1.83 15.15
CA ILE A 109 9.41 2.32 15.70
C ILE A 109 8.22 1.83 14.87
N SER A 110 8.26 2.01 13.54
CA SER A 110 7.15 1.58 12.67
C SER A 110 6.92 0.07 12.70
N CYS A 111 7.99 -0.73 12.81
CA CYS A 111 7.90 -2.18 12.92
C CYS A 111 7.30 -2.60 14.26
N ASP A 112 7.68 -1.94 15.35
CA ASP A 112 7.16 -2.20 16.69
C ASP A 112 5.67 -1.85 16.78
N ILE A 113 5.25 -0.71 16.24
CA ILE A 113 3.83 -0.32 16.15
C ILE A 113 3.04 -1.33 15.31
N TYR A 114 3.53 -1.66 14.12
CA TYR A 114 2.88 -2.62 13.22
C TYR A 114 2.73 -3.99 13.90
N ARG A 115 3.80 -4.52 14.51
CA ARG A 115 3.76 -5.83 15.18
C ARG A 115 2.96 -5.79 16.47
N GLY A 116 2.97 -4.67 17.20
CA GLY A 116 2.16 -4.46 18.39
C GLY A 116 0.68 -4.68 18.11
N VAL A 117 0.18 -4.15 17.00
CA VAL A 117 -1.21 -4.37 16.56
C VAL A 117 -1.39 -5.76 15.93
N VAL A 118 -0.61 -6.08 14.89
CA VAL A 118 -0.90 -7.25 14.04
C VAL A 118 -0.56 -8.59 14.71
N ARG A 119 0.40 -8.59 15.64
CA ARG A 119 0.85 -9.79 16.37
C ARG A 119 0.62 -9.69 17.88
N GLY A 120 0.74 -8.49 18.45
CA GLY A 120 0.66 -8.27 19.90
C GLY A 120 -0.77 -8.17 20.43
N ASP A 121 -1.70 -7.65 19.65
CA ASP A 121 -3.11 -7.56 20.05
C ASP A 121 -3.83 -8.88 19.77
N LYS A 122 -4.28 -9.55 20.85
CA LYS A 122 -5.01 -10.82 20.81
C LYS A 122 -6.34 -10.72 20.04
N ASP A 123 -6.94 -9.54 20.01
CA ASP A 123 -8.26 -9.28 19.44
C ASP A 123 -8.16 -8.89 17.94
N PHE A 124 -6.93 -8.72 17.44
CA PHE A 124 -6.67 -8.37 16.05
C PHE A 124 -7.19 -9.39 15.03
N VAL A 125 -6.95 -10.68 15.25
CA VAL A 125 -7.38 -11.72 14.30
C VAL A 125 -8.91 -11.85 14.25
N PRO A 126 -9.63 -11.91 15.39
CA PRO A 126 -11.10 -11.82 15.39
C PRO A 126 -11.64 -10.57 14.69
N TYR A 127 -11.04 -9.41 14.96
CA TYR A 127 -11.44 -8.15 14.33
C TYR A 127 -11.20 -8.19 12.82
N PHE A 128 -10.00 -8.58 12.37
CA PHE A 128 -9.64 -8.67 10.96
C PHE A 128 -10.63 -9.54 10.15
N ARG A 129 -10.98 -10.71 10.65
CA ARG A 129 -11.93 -11.62 9.97
C ARG A 129 -13.35 -11.07 9.92
N SER A 130 -13.71 -10.22 10.89
CA SER A 130 -15.05 -9.62 10.97
C SER A 130 -15.14 -8.34 10.12
N ALA A 131 -14.14 -7.46 10.20
CA ALA A 131 -14.12 -6.15 9.56
C ALA A 131 -13.76 -6.20 8.06
N THR A 132 -13.28 -7.33 7.56
CA THR A 132 -12.87 -7.50 6.16
C THR A 132 -13.53 -8.74 5.54
N PRO A 133 -13.61 -8.83 4.20
CA PRO A 133 -14.11 -10.02 3.51
C PRO A 133 -13.05 -11.14 3.38
N GLU A 134 -12.03 -11.22 4.25
CA GLU A 134 -10.91 -12.17 4.09
C GLU A 134 -11.36 -13.61 3.92
N GLN A 135 -12.35 -14.04 4.70
CA GLN A 135 -12.83 -15.41 4.66
C GLN A 135 -13.54 -15.69 3.33
N GLU A 136 -14.33 -14.72 2.86
CA GLU A 136 -15.08 -14.79 1.61
C GLU A 136 -14.14 -14.78 0.40
N LEU A 137 -13.05 -14.01 0.41
CA LEU A 137 -12.04 -13.99 -0.66
C LEU A 137 -11.46 -15.37 -0.98
N SER A 138 -11.37 -16.25 0.02
CA SER A 138 -10.86 -17.62 -0.17
C SER A 138 -11.86 -18.57 -0.83
N LYS A 139 -13.15 -18.25 -0.76
CA LYS A 139 -14.25 -19.03 -1.38
C LYS A 139 -14.48 -18.61 -2.83
N LEU A 140 -14.06 -17.39 -3.19
CA LEU A 140 -14.24 -16.88 -4.53
C LEU A 140 -13.16 -17.41 -5.50
N PRO A 141 -13.52 -17.66 -6.77
CA PRO A 141 -12.58 -18.08 -7.81
C PRO A 141 -11.68 -16.91 -8.30
N LEU A 142 -11.20 -16.06 -7.38
CA LEU A 142 -10.42 -14.86 -7.70
C LEU A 142 -8.93 -15.14 -7.90
N GLY A 143 -8.44 -16.34 -7.54
CA GLY A 143 -7.03 -16.69 -7.71
C GLY A 143 -6.79 -18.19 -7.77
N SER A 144 -5.81 -18.61 -8.57
CA SER A 144 -5.44 -20.02 -8.74
C SER A 144 -4.75 -20.65 -7.53
N ARG A 145 -4.48 -19.86 -6.48
CA ARG A 145 -3.71 -20.31 -5.31
C ARG A 145 -4.47 -20.08 -4.01
N PRO A 146 -4.37 -20.99 -3.02
CA PRO A 146 -5.07 -20.84 -1.74
C PRO A 146 -4.63 -19.58 -0.97
N ALA A 147 -5.55 -18.97 -0.24
CA ALA A 147 -5.31 -17.72 0.48
C ALA A 147 -4.29 -17.86 1.62
N LYS A 148 -4.24 -19.03 2.26
CA LYS A 148 -3.33 -19.34 3.38
C LYS A 148 -2.31 -20.41 3.01
N ARG A 149 -1.14 -20.35 3.67
CA ARG A 149 -0.15 -21.44 3.69
C ARG A 149 -0.54 -22.54 4.67
N ASN A 150 -1.17 -22.17 5.78
CA ASN A 150 -1.72 -23.09 6.79
C ASN A 150 -3.18 -22.66 7.12
N PRO A 151 -4.20 -23.50 6.89
CA PRO A 151 -5.60 -23.15 7.13
C PRO A 151 -5.93 -22.70 8.56
N ASN A 152 -5.22 -23.26 9.55
CA ASN A 152 -5.46 -23.01 10.98
C ASN A 152 -4.53 -21.91 11.57
N GLY A 153 -3.70 -21.27 10.76
CA GLY A 153 -2.76 -20.26 11.23
C GLY A 153 -3.39 -18.87 11.45
N GLY A 154 -2.68 -18.02 12.20
CA GLY A 154 -2.97 -16.58 12.34
C GLY A 154 -2.57 -15.78 11.10
N VAL A 155 -2.40 -14.46 11.24
CA VAL A 155 -2.01 -13.56 10.14
C VAL A 155 -0.73 -14.00 9.43
N GLU A 156 0.21 -14.63 10.15
CA GLU A 156 1.47 -15.13 9.59
C GLU A 156 1.30 -16.24 8.53
N SER A 157 0.13 -16.89 8.51
CA SER A 157 -0.20 -17.91 7.51
C SER A 157 -0.84 -17.33 6.25
N LEU A 158 -1.29 -16.07 6.30
CA LEU A 158 -1.95 -15.39 5.19
C LEU A 158 -0.91 -14.93 4.16
N ARG A 159 -1.24 -15.04 2.88
CA ARG A 159 -0.39 -14.51 1.81
C ARG A 159 -0.57 -13.00 1.66
N ALA A 160 0.45 -12.33 1.12
CA ALA A 160 0.44 -10.87 0.94
C ALA A 160 -0.74 -10.35 0.11
N ILE A 161 -1.16 -11.08 -0.93
CA ILE A 161 -2.28 -10.66 -1.79
C ILE A 161 -3.60 -10.65 -1.00
N PRO A 162 -4.08 -11.76 -0.39
CA PRO A 162 -5.25 -11.73 0.47
C PRO A 162 -5.16 -10.70 1.60
N TRP A 163 -3.97 -10.48 2.15
CA TRP A 163 -3.75 -9.49 3.21
C TRP A 163 -4.08 -8.07 2.73
N ILE A 164 -3.44 -7.60 1.65
CA ILE A 164 -3.68 -6.26 1.10
C ILE A 164 -5.12 -6.14 0.58
N PHE A 165 -5.60 -7.17 -0.11
CA PHE A 165 -6.90 -7.14 -0.76
C PHE A 165 -8.05 -7.07 0.25
N ALA A 166 -7.97 -7.79 1.38
CA ALA A 166 -8.99 -7.74 2.43
C ALA A 166 -9.17 -6.32 3.02
N TRP A 167 -8.05 -5.63 3.33
CA TRP A 167 -8.09 -4.25 3.84
C TRP A 167 -8.36 -3.19 2.77
N MET A 168 -8.12 -3.52 1.50
CA MET A 168 -8.56 -2.67 0.38
C MET A 168 -10.08 -2.62 0.33
N GLN A 169 -10.73 -3.78 0.47
CA GLN A 169 -12.17 -3.90 0.37
C GLN A 169 -12.89 -3.09 1.46
N ASN A 170 -12.39 -3.08 2.69
CA ASN A 170 -13.01 -2.31 3.78
C ASN A 170 -12.57 -0.84 3.88
N ARG A 171 -11.79 -0.35 2.90
CA ARG A 171 -11.33 1.04 2.78
C ARG A 171 -10.42 1.54 3.91
N LEU A 172 -9.91 0.66 4.78
CA LEU A 172 -8.95 1.06 5.81
C LEU A 172 -7.50 1.02 5.31
N MET A 173 -7.17 0.20 4.31
CA MET A 173 -5.82 0.10 3.72
C MET A 173 -4.70 -0.18 4.73
N LEU A 174 -5.03 -0.76 5.88
CA LEU A 174 -4.15 -0.94 7.05
C LEU A 174 -2.70 -1.39 6.70
N PRO A 175 -2.47 -2.38 5.81
CA PRO A 175 -1.13 -2.89 5.53
C PRO A 175 -0.18 -1.87 4.91
N ALA A 176 -0.70 -0.81 4.30
CA ALA A 176 0.07 0.12 3.50
C ALA A 176 0.55 1.35 4.28
N TRP A 177 0.01 1.60 5.48
CA TRP A 177 0.35 2.79 6.29
C TRP A 177 0.64 2.51 7.76
N LEU A 178 0.15 1.40 8.34
CA LEU A 178 0.26 1.15 9.78
C LEU A 178 1.70 1.26 10.28
N GLY A 179 1.91 2.17 11.23
CA GLY A 179 3.21 2.46 11.87
C GLY A 179 4.05 3.51 11.14
N ALA A 180 3.76 3.84 9.88
CA ALA A 180 4.56 4.79 9.11
C ALA A 180 4.38 6.23 9.61
N GLY A 181 3.16 6.77 9.58
CA GLY A 181 2.88 8.14 10.04
C GLY A 181 3.18 8.30 11.53
N ALA A 182 2.79 7.33 12.34
CA ALA A 182 3.09 7.29 13.77
C ALA A 182 4.59 7.42 14.08
N SER A 183 5.44 6.67 13.34
CA SER A 183 6.90 6.73 13.54
C SER A 183 7.48 8.09 13.15
N ILE A 184 6.96 8.71 12.08
CA ILE A 184 7.36 10.04 11.65
C ILE A 184 6.99 11.07 12.72
N ARG A 185 5.76 11.03 13.24
CA ARG A 185 5.27 11.92 14.29
C ARG A 185 6.16 11.84 15.53
N GLN A 186 6.48 10.62 15.98
CA GLN A 186 7.34 10.43 17.15
C GLN A 186 8.76 11.00 16.94
N ILE A 187 9.32 10.91 15.73
CA ILE A 187 10.63 11.50 15.41
C ILE A 187 10.56 13.04 15.37
N ILE A 188 9.45 13.61 14.86
CA ILE A 188 9.22 15.05 14.89
C ILE A 188 9.13 15.55 16.33
N GLU A 189 8.38 14.86 17.20
CA GLU A 189 8.22 15.19 18.62
C GLU A 189 9.53 15.10 19.42
N GLN A 190 10.50 14.31 18.96
CA GLN A 190 11.87 14.26 19.50
C GLN A 190 12.75 15.45 19.05
N GLY A 191 12.19 16.44 18.35
CA GLY A 191 12.90 17.63 17.87
C GLY A 191 13.71 17.41 16.59
N LYS A 192 13.47 16.30 15.86
CA LYS A 192 14.19 15.99 14.62
C LYS A 192 13.39 16.33 13.35
N GLY A 193 12.35 17.17 13.47
CA GLY A 193 11.46 17.55 12.36
C GLY A 193 12.19 18.18 11.17
N ASP A 194 13.15 19.08 11.41
CA ASP A 194 13.94 19.72 10.34
C ASP A 194 14.69 18.71 9.46
N ILE A 195 15.13 17.59 10.04
CA ILE A 195 15.83 16.53 9.28
C ILE A 195 14.83 15.79 8.38
N ILE A 196 13.63 15.50 8.89
CA ILE A 196 12.55 14.88 8.11
C ILE A 196 12.16 15.76 6.93
N HIS A 197 11.98 17.07 7.13
CA HIS A 197 11.68 18.00 6.03
C HIS A 197 12.79 18.02 4.97
N LYS A 198 14.06 18.11 5.40
CA LYS A 198 15.20 18.04 4.47
C LYS A 198 15.26 16.72 3.71
N MET A 199 14.87 15.61 4.33
CA MET A 199 14.76 14.31 3.66
C MET A 199 13.64 14.31 2.61
N CYS A 200 12.48 14.90 2.88
CA CYS A 200 11.41 15.06 1.89
C CYS A 200 11.87 15.89 0.69
N GLU A 201 12.53 17.02 0.92
CA GLU A 201 12.94 17.92 -0.17
C GLU A 201 14.09 17.35 -1.01
N ASN A 202 15.07 16.71 -0.36
CA ASN A 202 16.38 16.45 -0.98
C ASN A 202 16.68 14.97 -1.19
N TRP A 203 15.82 14.05 -0.71
CA TRP A 203 16.03 12.62 -0.88
C TRP A 203 14.87 11.94 -1.62
N PRO A 204 15.04 11.64 -2.94
CA PRO A 204 13.98 11.05 -3.77
C PRO A 204 13.36 9.79 -3.21
N PHE A 205 14.14 8.95 -2.50
CA PHE A 205 13.62 7.75 -1.85
C PHE A 205 12.58 8.07 -0.76
N PHE A 206 12.84 9.10 0.04
CA PHE A 206 11.96 9.46 1.14
C PHE A 206 10.71 10.18 0.63
N SER A 207 10.83 11.16 -0.27
CA SER A 207 9.68 11.81 -0.90
C SER A 207 8.77 10.83 -1.62
N THR A 208 9.35 9.89 -2.38
CA THR A 208 8.57 8.83 -3.05
C THR A 208 7.85 7.92 -2.04
N ARG A 209 8.42 7.70 -0.85
CA ARG A 209 7.74 6.94 0.22
C ARG A 209 6.58 7.73 0.80
N ILE A 210 6.73 9.03 1.01
CA ILE A 210 5.68 9.92 1.51
C ILE A 210 4.55 10.04 0.48
N GLY A 211 4.84 10.36 -0.78
CA GLY A 211 3.84 10.36 -1.85
C GLY A 211 3.16 8.99 -2.03
N MET A 212 3.84 7.90 -1.63
CA MET A 212 3.18 6.60 -1.56
C MET A 212 2.07 6.55 -0.52
N LEU A 213 2.31 7.08 0.68
CA LEU A 213 1.35 7.14 1.76
C LEU A 213 0.20 8.09 1.41
N GLU A 214 0.48 9.25 0.82
CA GLU A 214 -0.55 10.19 0.38
C GLU A 214 -1.56 9.52 -0.56
N MET A 215 -1.08 8.79 -1.57
CA MET A 215 -1.95 8.06 -2.50
C MET A 215 -2.83 7.02 -1.79
N VAL A 216 -2.28 6.33 -0.79
CA VAL A 216 -3.02 5.35 0.01
C VAL A 216 -4.08 6.06 0.84
N PHE A 217 -3.74 7.19 1.47
CA PHE A 217 -4.66 7.99 2.26
C PHE A 217 -5.81 8.57 1.43
N SER A 218 -5.55 9.06 0.21
CA SER A 218 -6.60 9.54 -0.71
C SER A 218 -7.60 8.44 -1.12
N LYS A 219 -7.26 7.17 -0.89
CA LYS A 219 -8.09 5.99 -1.19
C LYS A 219 -8.78 5.42 0.04
N SER A 220 -8.26 5.70 1.23
CA SER A 220 -8.83 5.28 2.49
C SER A 220 -10.08 6.08 2.83
N ASP A 221 -11.00 5.46 3.56
CA ASP A 221 -12.24 6.10 4.01
C ASP A 221 -12.62 5.57 5.39
N THR A 222 -12.49 6.43 6.42
CA THR A 222 -12.79 6.07 7.82
C THR A 222 -14.28 5.87 8.05
N TRP A 223 -15.15 6.60 7.33
CA TRP A 223 -16.59 6.47 7.46
C TRP A 223 -17.07 5.13 6.90
N LEU A 224 -16.63 4.76 5.69
CA LEU A 224 -16.93 3.44 5.12
C LEU A 224 -16.37 2.33 6.00
N SER A 225 -15.11 2.45 6.45
CA SER A 225 -14.51 1.49 7.38
C SER A 225 -15.36 1.30 8.64
N GLN A 226 -15.94 2.38 9.18
CA GLN A 226 -16.86 2.32 10.32
C GLN A 226 -18.18 1.58 9.99
N GLN A 227 -18.71 1.71 8.77
CA GLN A 227 -19.91 0.98 8.36
C GLN A 227 -19.69 -0.55 8.37
N TYR A 228 -18.50 -1.03 7.97
CA TYR A 228 -18.13 -2.44 8.11
C TYR A 228 -18.15 -2.87 9.57
N ASP A 229 -17.56 -2.08 10.46
CA ASP A 229 -17.53 -2.39 11.90
C ASP A 229 -18.93 -2.46 12.51
N GLN A 230 -19.76 -1.44 12.27
CA GLN A 230 -21.09 -1.33 12.87
C GLN A 230 -22.01 -2.49 12.48
N ARG A 231 -21.85 -3.04 11.27
CA ARG A 231 -22.71 -4.11 10.76
C ARG A 231 -22.14 -5.51 10.97
N LEU A 232 -20.83 -5.68 10.89
CA LEU A 232 -20.18 -6.99 10.80
C LEU A 232 -19.38 -7.38 12.04
N VAL A 233 -18.94 -6.40 12.83
CA VAL A 233 -18.02 -6.61 13.95
C VAL A 233 -18.79 -6.58 15.26
N LYS A 234 -18.47 -7.51 16.17
CA LYS A 234 -19.03 -7.52 17.52
C LYS A 234 -18.64 -6.25 18.28
N LYS A 235 -19.57 -5.70 19.06
CA LYS A 235 -19.36 -4.45 19.82
C LYS A 235 -18.12 -4.46 20.72
N GLU A 236 -17.77 -5.62 21.28
CA GLU A 236 -16.57 -5.81 22.11
C GLU A 236 -15.25 -5.52 21.37
N LEU A 237 -15.24 -5.55 20.03
CA LEU A 237 -14.06 -5.31 19.19
C LEU A 237 -14.06 -3.91 18.54
N TRP A 238 -15.10 -3.09 18.75
CA TRP A 238 -15.22 -1.77 18.10
C TRP A 238 -14.09 -0.82 18.50
N TYR A 239 -13.58 -0.93 19.72
CA TYR A 239 -12.45 -0.11 20.21
C TYR A 239 -11.23 -0.22 19.28
N LEU A 240 -10.97 -1.40 18.72
CA LEU A 240 -9.81 -1.62 17.87
C LEU A 240 -9.99 -0.88 16.54
N GLY A 241 -11.17 -0.96 15.94
CA GLY A 241 -11.47 -0.21 14.72
C GLY A 241 -11.46 1.31 14.92
N GLU A 242 -11.99 1.78 16.06
CA GLU A 242 -11.92 3.20 16.43
C GLU A 242 -10.47 3.67 16.60
N ASN A 243 -9.63 2.92 17.31
CA ASN A 243 -8.21 3.22 17.48
C ASN A 243 -7.46 3.24 16.15
N LEU A 244 -7.75 2.28 15.25
CA LEU A 244 -7.12 2.23 13.92
C LEU A 244 -7.53 3.40 13.03
N ARG A 245 -8.81 3.79 13.03
CA ARG A 245 -9.28 4.96 12.27
C ARG A 245 -8.72 6.26 12.84
N LYS A 246 -8.67 6.39 14.17
CA LYS A 246 -8.03 7.51 14.87
C LYS A 246 -6.56 7.64 14.45
N GLN A 247 -5.81 6.54 14.47
CA GLN A 247 -4.41 6.52 14.04
C GLN A 247 -4.25 6.91 12.56
N LEU A 248 -5.15 6.46 11.68
CA LEU A 248 -5.14 6.85 10.27
C LEU A 248 -5.32 8.37 10.12
N GLU A 249 -6.28 8.97 10.82
CA GLU A 249 -6.51 10.42 10.82
C GLU A 249 -5.27 11.19 11.30
N ASP A 250 -4.66 10.76 12.41
CA ASP A 250 -3.45 11.38 12.95
C ASP A 250 -2.25 11.23 11.98
N ASP A 251 -2.14 10.09 11.29
CA ASP A 251 -1.09 9.82 10.31
C ASP A 251 -1.27 10.64 9.03
N ILE A 252 -2.51 10.90 8.61
CA ILE A 252 -2.82 11.83 7.51
C ILE A 252 -2.34 13.23 7.86
N GLN A 253 -2.66 13.72 9.07
CA GLN A 253 -2.20 15.04 9.52
C GLN A 253 -0.67 15.12 9.61
N THR A 254 -0.04 14.03 10.04
CA THR A 254 1.43 13.94 10.11
C THR A 254 2.06 14.02 8.72
N VAL A 255 1.48 13.36 7.71
CA VAL A 255 2.01 13.41 6.34
C VAL A 255 1.74 14.76 5.68
N LEU A 256 0.55 15.35 5.89
CA LEU A 256 0.22 16.68 5.38
C LEU A 256 1.20 17.74 5.89
N SER A 257 1.58 17.67 7.18
CA SER A 257 2.54 18.61 7.76
C SER A 257 3.92 18.56 7.10
N LEU A 258 4.30 17.43 6.48
CA LEU A 258 5.55 17.28 5.73
C LEU A 258 5.49 17.85 4.31
N SER A 259 4.31 17.85 3.70
CA SER A 259 4.13 18.23 2.28
C SER A 259 4.12 19.74 2.04
N HIS A 260 4.10 20.56 3.11
CA HIS A 260 3.89 22.01 3.07
C HIS A 260 2.59 22.45 2.35
N GLN A 261 1.69 21.51 2.06
CA GLN A 261 0.43 21.71 1.33
C GLN A 261 -0.76 21.26 2.20
N SER A 262 -1.94 21.84 1.96
CA SER A 262 -3.16 21.54 2.74
C SER A 262 -3.91 20.31 2.24
N GLU A 263 -3.54 19.75 1.08
CA GLU A 263 -4.24 18.65 0.42
C GLU A 263 -3.27 17.54 0.01
N LEU A 264 -3.70 16.29 0.20
CA LEU A 264 -2.96 15.10 -0.20
C LEU A 264 -2.77 15.06 -1.71
N MET A 265 -1.60 14.62 -2.18
CA MET A 265 -1.32 14.43 -3.62
C MET A 265 -1.41 15.73 -4.45
N SER A 266 -1.20 16.89 -3.85
CA SER A 266 -1.25 18.20 -4.52
C SER A 266 -0.26 18.33 -5.68
N ASP A 267 0.87 17.62 -5.65
CA ASP A 267 1.84 17.54 -6.75
C ASP A 267 1.32 16.76 -7.97
N LEU A 268 0.23 15.99 -7.81
CA LEU A 268 -0.31 15.08 -8.82
C LEU A 268 -1.83 15.28 -8.98
N PRO A 269 -2.30 16.48 -9.36
CA PRO A 269 -3.72 16.85 -9.37
C PRO A 269 -4.57 15.93 -10.25
N TRP A 270 -4.07 15.53 -11.42
CA TRP A 270 -4.76 14.58 -12.29
C TRP A 270 -5.00 13.21 -11.61
N ILE A 271 -4.03 12.73 -10.83
CA ILE A 271 -4.15 11.46 -10.11
C ILE A 271 -5.15 11.63 -8.95
N ALA A 272 -5.10 12.76 -8.24
CA ALA A 272 -6.04 13.10 -7.19
C ALA A 272 -7.49 13.12 -7.71
N ASP A 273 -7.75 13.84 -8.81
CA ASP A 273 -9.07 13.90 -9.46
C ASP A 273 -9.55 12.52 -9.92
N SER A 274 -8.65 11.74 -10.52
CA SER A 274 -8.96 10.37 -10.95
C SER A 274 -9.30 9.43 -9.79
N ILE A 275 -8.67 9.61 -8.63
CA ILE A 275 -9.00 8.87 -7.41
C ILE A 275 -10.34 9.34 -6.86
N ALA A 276 -10.55 10.66 -6.72
CA ALA A 276 -11.79 11.24 -6.21
C ALA A 276 -13.01 10.79 -7.03
N LEU A 277 -12.92 10.83 -8.36
CA LEU A 277 -13.98 10.35 -9.24
C LEU A 277 -14.28 8.86 -9.01
N ARG A 278 -13.26 8.02 -8.88
CA ARG A 278 -13.45 6.58 -8.65
C ARG A 278 -14.02 6.28 -7.27
N ASN A 279 -13.67 7.05 -6.25
CA ASN A 279 -14.23 6.90 -4.91
C ASN A 279 -15.76 7.02 -4.97
N ILE A 280 -16.30 8.07 -5.63
CA ILE A 280 -17.76 8.28 -5.77
C ILE A 280 -18.48 7.04 -6.32
N TYR A 281 -17.92 6.36 -7.33
CA TYR A 281 -18.51 5.14 -7.91
C TYR A 281 -18.26 3.87 -7.09
N THR A 282 -17.24 3.88 -6.23
CA THR A 282 -16.85 2.72 -5.41
C THR A 282 -17.64 2.67 -4.10
N ASP A 283 -17.98 3.82 -3.54
CA ASP A 283 -18.70 3.94 -2.26
C ASP A 283 -20.05 3.19 -2.22
N PRO A 284 -20.94 3.24 -3.24
CA PRO A 284 -22.17 2.44 -3.21
C PRO A 284 -21.90 0.93 -3.25
N LEU A 285 -20.81 0.49 -3.92
CA LEU A 285 -20.41 -0.92 -3.89
C LEU A 285 -19.93 -1.34 -2.50
N ASN A 286 -19.23 -0.46 -1.78
CA ASN A 286 -18.81 -0.73 -0.41
C ASN A 286 -20.01 -0.88 0.53
N LEU A 287 -20.99 0.02 0.46
CA LEU A 287 -22.20 -0.04 1.30
C LEU A 287 -23.04 -1.29 0.98
N LEU A 288 -23.19 -1.63 -0.30
CA LEU A 288 -23.84 -2.86 -0.71
C LEU A 288 -23.09 -4.10 -0.21
N GLN A 289 -21.75 -4.10 -0.30
CA GLN A 289 -20.91 -5.19 0.19
C GLN A 289 -21.08 -5.42 1.70
N VAL A 290 -21.22 -4.35 2.50
CA VAL A 290 -21.47 -4.48 3.95
C VAL A 290 -22.73 -5.31 4.23
N GLU A 291 -23.83 -5.01 3.54
CA GLU A 291 -25.09 -5.75 3.73
C GLU A 291 -25.02 -7.17 3.15
N LEU A 292 -24.37 -7.36 2.00
CA LEU A 292 -24.17 -8.68 1.41
C LEU A 292 -23.33 -9.59 2.30
N LEU A 293 -22.25 -9.07 2.90
CA LEU A 293 -21.43 -9.81 3.87
C LEU A 293 -22.23 -10.19 5.11
N HIS A 294 -23.08 -9.28 5.60
CA HIS A 294 -23.93 -9.57 6.74
C HIS A 294 -24.86 -10.76 6.45
N ARG A 295 -25.62 -10.70 5.35
CA ARG A 295 -26.54 -11.77 4.93
C ARG A 295 -25.81 -13.08 4.64
N PHE A 296 -24.65 -13.00 4.01
CA PHE A 296 -23.81 -14.15 3.71
C PHE A 296 -23.33 -14.86 4.99
N ARG A 297 -23.09 -14.11 6.07
CA ARG A 297 -22.61 -14.63 7.36
C ARG A 297 -23.71 -15.10 8.31
N GLU A 298 -24.94 -14.60 8.18
CA GLU A 298 -26.07 -15.02 9.04
C GLU A 298 -26.47 -16.49 8.81
N ASN A 299 -26.43 -16.99 7.57
CA ASN A 299 -26.83 -18.36 7.22
C ASN A 299 -25.77 -19.08 6.37
N PRO A 300 -24.62 -19.45 6.97
CA PRO A 300 -23.47 -20.00 6.23
C PRO A 300 -23.75 -21.37 5.58
N GLU A 301 -24.76 -22.12 6.04
CA GLU A 301 -25.13 -23.44 5.49
C GLU A 301 -26.10 -23.36 4.30
N GLN A 302 -26.78 -22.23 4.11
CA GLN A 302 -27.77 -22.01 3.05
C GLN A 302 -27.60 -20.62 2.44
N VAL A 303 -26.41 -20.36 1.90
CA VAL A 303 -26.15 -19.09 1.22
C VAL A 303 -26.98 -19.02 -0.06
N ASN A 304 -27.76 -17.94 -0.20
CA ASN A 304 -28.48 -17.65 -1.43
C ASN A 304 -27.45 -17.39 -2.57
N PRO A 305 -27.51 -18.13 -3.70
CA PRO A 305 -26.60 -17.93 -4.84
C PRO A 305 -26.55 -16.48 -5.36
N ASP A 306 -27.66 -15.76 -5.32
CA ASP A 306 -27.73 -14.36 -5.75
C ASP A 306 -26.92 -13.44 -4.83
N VAL A 307 -26.90 -13.72 -3.52
CA VAL A 307 -26.10 -12.97 -2.53
C VAL A 307 -24.62 -13.22 -2.76
N GLU A 308 -24.23 -14.47 -3.00
CA GLU A 308 -22.85 -14.83 -3.32
C GLU A 308 -22.39 -14.16 -4.62
N GLN A 309 -23.22 -14.19 -5.67
CA GLN A 309 -22.91 -13.54 -6.94
C GLN A 309 -22.83 -12.02 -6.81
N ALA A 310 -23.76 -11.38 -6.11
CA ALA A 310 -23.69 -9.95 -5.86
C ALA A 310 -22.43 -9.58 -5.05
N LEU A 311 -22.02 -10.41 -4.08
CA LEU A 311 -20.81 -10.21 -3.31
C LEU A 311 -19.55 -10.30 -4.19
N MET A 312 -19.52 -11.24 -5.14
CA MET A 312 -18.44 -11.32 -6.13
C MET A 312 -18.33 -10.06 -6.99
N ILE A 313 -19.48 -9.52 -7.41
CA ILE A 313 -19.54 -8.30 -8.23
C ILE A 313 -19.02 -7.11 -7.44
N THR A 314 -19.43 -6.94 -6.17
CA THR A 314 -18.92 -5.83 -5.35
C THR A 314 -17.43 -5.95 -5.10
N ILE A 315 -16.92 -7.16 -4.78
CA ILE A 315 -15.49 -7.40 -4.57
C ILE A 315 -14.66 -7.03 -5.81
N THR A 316 -15.11 -7.48 -6.98
CA THR A 316 -14.43 -7.20 -8.26
C THR A 316 -14.54 -5.73 -8.63
N GLY A 317 -15.70 -5.11 -8.43
CA GLY A 317 -15.94 -3.69 -8.72
C GLY A 317 -15.10 -2.77 -7.84
N ILE A 318 -15.04 -3.03 -6.53
CA ILE A 318 -14.19 -2.29 -5.60
C ILE A 318 -12.73 -2.44 -5.98
N ALA A 319 -12.26 -3.65 -6.28
CA ALA A 319 -10.88 -3.87 -6.70
C ALA A 319 -10.52 -3.09 -7.98
N ALA A 320 -11.45 -3.03 -8.95
CA ALA A 320 -11.28 -2.26 -10.18
C ALA A 320 -11.24 -0.74 -9.92
N GLY A 321 -12.05 -0.25 -8.97
CA GLY A 321 -12.06 1.14 -8.53
C GLY A 321 -10.78 1.53 -7.80
N MET A 322 -10.35 0.72 -6.84
CA MET A 322 -9.20 1.02 -5.97
C MET A 322 -7.85 0.85 -6.67
N ARG A 323 -7.74 -0.08 -7.63
CA ARG A 323 -6.48 -0.41 -8.32
C ARG A 323 -5.37 -0.77 -7.31
N ASN A 324 -4.19 -0.16 -7.45
CA ASN A 324 -3.04 -0.37 -6.58
C ASN A 324 -3.19 0.30 -5.20
N THR A 325 -3.04 -0.45 -4.09
CA THR A 325 -3.12 0.10 -2.73
C THR A 325 -1.97 -0.31 -1.80
N GLY A 326 -1.05 -1.17 -2.24
CA GLY A 326 0.10 -1.64 -1.46
C GLY A 326 1.17 -2.28 -2.33
#